data_AF-A0A505GVM5-F1
#
_entry.id   AF-A0A505GVM5-F1
#
_cell.length_a   1.000
_cell.length_b   1.000
_cell.length_c   1.000
_cell.angle_alpha   90.00
_cell.angle_beta   90.00
_cell.angle_gamma   90.00
#
_symmetry.space_group_name_H-M   'P 1'
#
loop_
_entity.id
_entity.type
_entity.pdbx_description
1 polymer ?
#
loop_
_entity_poly.entity_id
_entity_poly.type
_entity_poly.pdbx_seq_one_letter_code
_entity_poly.pdbx_strand_id
1 'polypeptide(L)'
;MADTTFPRMSGWKNGYDPKQVDSFFKRARESFERPTPQPGDLDSRAVRTVGFDLVRKGYHVAVVDAALDRLEDAFAKQARDRLIAQSGQDAWVQELTRVAASLRGRLVREAGERFDSPPAGVIGYDIAQVDDMCEKVNSYFTQGVAMSVDQVRRVLFKTAKGNKAYDEDQVDAFIDRVVEVMASVD
;
A
#
# COMPACT_ATOMS: atom_id res chain seq x y z
N MET A 1 -11.66 17.48 -21.46
CA MET A 1 -12.17 16.29 -20.76
C MET A 1 -11.35 15.12 -21.26
N ALA A 2 -10.42 14.58 -20.46
CA ALA A 2 -9.72 13.36 -20.84
C ALA A 2 -10.41 12.22 -20.08
N ASP A 3 -11.39 11.61 -20.75
CA ASP A 3 -11.85 10.28 -20.37
C ASP A 3 -10.66 9.36 -20.66
N THR A 4 -9.89 9.03 -19.61
CA THR A 4 -8.62 8.31 -19.80
C THR A 4 -8.96 6.85 -20.00
N THR A 5 -9.37 6.50 -21.22
CA THR A 5 -9.64 5.11 -21.55
C THR A 5 -8.32 4.34 -21.51
N PHE A 6 -8.23 3.39 -20.58
CA PHE A 6 -7.07 2.52 -20.48
C PHE A 6 -6.94 1.63 -21.73
N PRO A 7 -5.70 1.37 -22.21
CA PRO A 7 -5.50 0.43 -23.29
C PRO A 7 -5.96 -0.97 -22.86
N ARG A 8 -6.48 -1.75 -23.81
CA ARG A 8 -6.93 -3.13 -23.57
C ARG A 8 -5.86 -4.14 -23.94
N MET A 9 -5.88 -5.28 -23.27
CA MET A 9 -5.05 -6.44 -23.61
C MET A 9 -5.41 -6.96 -25.00
N SER A 10 -4.41 -7.24 -25.83
CA SER A 10 -4.60 -7.81 -27.17
C SER A 10 -4.64 -9.35 -27.15
N GLY A 11 -5.38 -9.94 -28.09
CA GLY A 11 -5.37 -11.38 -28.33
C GLY A 11 -6.05 -12.20 -27.23
N TRP A 12 -5.36 -13.23 -26.73
CA TRP A 12 -5.89 -14.19 -25.74
C TRP A 12 -5.56 -13.84 -24.28
N LYS A 13 -4.85 -12.73 -24.03
CA LYS A 13 -4.45 -12.34 -22.68
C LYS A 13 -5.63 -11.74 -21.90
N ASN A 14 -5.68 -12.02 -20.61
CA ASN A 14 -6.63 -11.40 -19.69
C ASN A 14 -6.05 -10.09 -19.16
N GLY A 15 -6.95 -9.17 -18.81
CA GLY A 15 -6.65 -7.90 -18.17
C GLY A 15 -7.74 -7.56 -17.16
N TYR A 16 -7.60 -6.46 -16.42
CA TYR A 16 -8.60 -6.11 -15.42
C TYR A 16 -9.97 -5.79 -16.01
N ASP A 17 -11.03 -6.12 -15.28
CA ASP A 17 -12.41 -5.83 -15.66
C ASP A 17 -12.61 -4.32 -15.85
N PRO A 18 -12.93 -3.85 -17.08
CA PRO A 18 -13.10 -2.43 -17.35
C PRO A 18 -14.15 -1.75 -16.49
N LYS A 19 -15.27 -2.43 -16.18
CA LYS A 19 -16.35 -1.84 -15.39
C LYS A 19 -15.91 -1.61 -13.95
N GLN A 20 -15.14 -2.53 -13.37
CA GLN A 20 -14.62 -2.37 -12.01
C GLN A 20 -13.59 -1.23 -11.96
N VAL A 21 -12.66 -1.19 -12.91
CA VAL A 21 -11.66 -0.12 -13.02
C VAL A 21 -12.35 1.24 -13.20
N ASP A 22 -13.23 1.38 -14.19
CA ASP A 22 -13.90 2.65 -14.49
C ASP A 22 -14.74 3.15 -13.29
N SER A 23 -15.46 2.24 -12.64
CA SER A 23 -16.24 2.55 -11.43
C SER A 23 -15.35 3.02 -10.27
N PHE A 24 -14.21 2.36 -10.06
CA PHE A 24 -13.27 2.73 -9.03
C PHE A 24 -12.65 4.11 -9.28
N PHE A 25 -12.12 4.37 -10.49
CA PHE A 25 -11.54 5.67 -10.82
C PHE A 25 -12.55 6.81 -10.78
N LYS A 26 -13.82 6.53 -11.14
CA LYS A 26 -14.91 7.51 -10.97
C LYS A 26 -15.10 7.87 -9.49
N ARG A 27 -15.24 6.87 -8.61
CA ARG A 27 -15.38 7.09 -7.16
C ARG A 27 -14.16 7.80 -6.58
N ALA A 28 -12.96 7.43 -7.01
CA ALA A 28 -11.72 8.03 -6.54
C ALA A 28 -11.68 9.53 -6.88
N ARG A 29 -12.08 9.89 -8.10
CA ARG A 29 -12.22 11.29 -8.50
C ARG A 29 -13.22 12.04 -7.63
N GLU A 30 -14.41 11.46 -7.40
CA GLU A 30 -15.45 12.08 -6.58
C GLU A 30 -14.98 12.33 -5.13
N SER A 31 -14.26 11.36 -4.53
CA SER A 31 -13.67 11.52 -3.20
C SER A 31 -12.52 12.55 -3.19
N PHE A 32 -11.68 12.58 -4.23
CA PHE A 32 -10.57 13.52 -4.34
C PHE A 32 -11.05 14.97 -4.52
N GLU A 33 -12.10 15.19 -5.31
CA GLU A 33 -12.65 16.54 -5.55
C GLU A 33 -13.42 17.09 -4.33
N ARG A 34 -13.70 16.24 -3.32
CA ARG A 34 -14.47 16.65 -2.14
C ARG A 34 -13.64 17.52 -1.20
N PRO A 35 -14.13 18.71 -0.79
CA PRO A 35 -13.40 19.58 0.14
C PRO A 35 -13.19 18.93 1.52
N THR A 36 -14.23 18.26 2.02
CA THR A 36 -14.26 17.62 3.34
C THR A 36 -14.56 16.13 3.19
N PRO A 37 -13.66 15.23 3.60
CA PRO A 37 -13.88 13.78 3.52
C PRO A 37 -15.13 13.35 4.27
N GLN A 38 -15.81 12.34 3.74
CA GLN A 38 -16.97 11.70 4.32
C GLN A 38 -16.72 10.20 4.53
N PRO A 39 -17.43 9.55 5.47
CA PRO A 39 -17.39 8.10 5.58
C PRO A 39 -17.68 7.42 4.24
N GLY A 40 -16.78 6.55 3.79
CA GLY A 40 -16.89 5.85 2.51
C GLY A 40 -16.18 6.54 1.33
N ASP A 41 -15.61 7.73 1.53
CA ASP A 41 -14.67 8.29 0.57
C ASP A 41 -13.41 7.41 0.47
N LEU A 42 -12.85 7.34 -0.73
CA LEU A 42 -11.59 6.63 -0.97
C LEU A 42 -10.41 7.47 -0.48
N ASP A 43 -9.42 6.78 0.08
CA ASP A 43 -8.12 7.33 0.50
C ASP A 43 -6.96 6.55 -0.16
N SER A 44 -5.71 6.91 0.16
CA SER A 44 -4.52 6.24 -0.38
C SER A 44 -4.52 4.74 -0.06
N ARG A 45 -4.95 4.34 1.14
CA ARG A 45 -5.06 2.94 1.54
C ARG A 45 -6.05 2.20 0.65
N ALA A 46 -7.23 2.76 0.41
CA ALA A 46 -8.24 2.13 -0.42
C ALA A 46 -7.79 1.96 -1.89
N VAL A 47 -6.96 2.87 -2.40
CA VAL A 47 -6.34 2.74 -3.73
C VAL A 47 -5.31 1.62 -3.77
N ARG A 48 -4.51 1.48 -2.72
CA ARG A 48 -3.49 0.43 -2.66
C ARG A 48 -4.06 -0.97 -2.55
N THR A 49 -5.14 -1.14 -1.76
CA THR A 49 -5.72 -2.45 -1.50
C THR A 49 -6.78 -2.88 -2.51
N VAL A 50 -7.04 -2.08 -3.56
CA VAL A 50 -8.05 -2.42 -4.56
C VAL A 50 -7.56 -3.59 -5.43
N GLY A 51 -8.43 -4.57 -5.63
CA GLY A 51 -8.23 -5.66 -6.58
C GLY A 51 -9.29 -5.62 -7.67
N PHE A 52 -8.91 -6.02 -8.89
CA PHE A 52 -9.83 -6.13 -10.02
C PHE A 52 -9.81 -7.54 -10.59
N ASP A 53 -10.98 -8.04 -10.99
CA ASP A 53 -11.10 -9.34 -11.63
C ASP A 53 -10.41 -9.35 -13.00
N LEU A 54 -9.85 -10.50 -13.39
CA LEU A 54 -9.24 -10.69 -14.71
C LEU A 54 -10.25 -11.20 -15.72
N VAL A 55 -10.49 -10.42 -16.77
CA VAL A 55 -11.38 -10.77 -17.89
C VAL A 55 -10.63 -10.78 -19.22
N ARG A 56 -11.13 -11.59 -20.16
CA ARG A 56 -10.59 -11.65 -21.52
C ARG A 56 -10.72 -10.28 -22.20
N LYS A 57 -9.63 -9.78 -22.79
CA LYS A 57 -9.56 -8.44 -23.40
C LYS A 57 -9.89 -7.29 -22.42
N GLY A 58 -9.67 -7.50 -21.12
CA GLY A 58 -9.75 -6.44 -20.11
C GLY A 58 -8.66 -5.37 -20.28
N TYR A 59 -8.65 -4.38 -19.40
CA TYR A 59 -7.64 -3.32 -19.40
C TYR A 59 -6.24 -3.86 -19.09
N HIS A 60 -5.24 -3.20 -19.67
CA HIS A 60 -3.86 -3.59 -19.50
C HIS A 60 -3.41 -3.41 -18.05
N VAL A 61 -3.18 -4.54 -17.38
CA VAL A 61 -2.84 -4.64 -15.95
C VAL A 61 -1.78 -3.61 -15.55
N ALA A 62 -0.60 -3.66 -16.18
CA ALA A 62 0.49 -2.75 -15.83
C ALA A 62 0.19 -1.25 -16.05
N VAL A 63 -0.74 -0.90 -16.96
CA VAL A 63 -1.09 0.51 -17.19
C VAL A 63 -2.07 0.99 -16.13
N VAL A 64 -3.00 0.11 -15.70
CA VAL A 64 -3.91 0.39 -14.60
C VAL A 64 -3.14 0.46 -13.28
N ASP A 65 -2.25 -0.50 -13.00
CA ASP A 65 -1.41 -0.51 -11.78
C ASP A 65 -0.60 0.79 -11.68
N ALA A 66 0.10 1.18 -12.75
CA ALA A 66 0.86 2.43 -12.78
C ALA A 66 -0.02 3.69 -12.63
N ALA A 67 -1.32 3.60 -12.94
CA ALA A 67 -2.26 4.69 -12.70
C ALA A 67 -2.81 4.69 -11.27
N LEU A 68 -2.98 3.51 -10.65
CA LEU A 68 -3.28 3.37 -9.23
C LEU A 68 -2.14 3.91 -8.38
N ASP A 69 -0.88 3.62 -8.71
CA ASP A 69 0.30 4.17 -8.00
C ASP A 69 0.26 5.70 -7.98
N ARG A 70 0.04 6.32 -9.15
CA ARG A 70 -0.09 7.79 -9.28
C ARG A 70 -1.27 8.36 -8.51
N LEU A 71 -2.38 7.62 -8.47
CA LEU A 71 -3.58 8.02 -7.74
C LEU A 71 -3.35 7.92 -6.23
N GLU A 72 -2.68 6.88 -5.75
CA GLU A 72 -2.28 6.71 -4.35
C GLU A 72 -1.42 7.87 -3.88
N ASP A 73 -0.37 8.21 -4.64
CA ASP A 73 0.53 9.33 -4.33
C ASP A 73 -0.23 10.67 -4.28
N ALA A 74 -1.20 10.87 -5.19
CA ALA A 74 -2.04 12.05 -5.18
C ALA A 74 -2.90 12.14 -3.91
N PHE A 75 -3.52 11.05 -3.48
CA PHE A 75 -4.29 11.01 -2.23
C PHE A 75 -3.41 11.25 -0.99
N ALA A 76 -2.22 10.66 -0.94
CA ALA A 76 -1.28 10.87 0.16
C ALA A 76 -0.90 12.36 0.26
N LYS A 77 -0.56 12.99 -0.87
CA LYS A 77 -0.26 14.42 -0.94
C LYS A 77 -1.46 15.28 -0.52
N GLN A 78 -2.66 14.97 -0.98
CA GLN A 78 -3.87 15.71 -0.61
C GLN A 78 -4.15 15.61 0.90
N ALA A 79 -3.99 14.42 1.49
CA ALA A 79 -4.19 14.22 2.93
C ALA A 79 -3.20 15.08 3.75
N ARG A 80 -1.92 15.07 3.36
CA ARG A 80 -0.88 15.94 3.93
C ARG A 80 -1.24 17.42 3.81
N ASP A 81 -1.52 17.89 2.59
CA ASP A 81 -1.79 19.31 2.33
C ASP A 81 -3.03 19.79 3.11
N ARG A 82 -4.06 18.93 3.23
CA ARG A 82 -5.26 19.20 4.03
C ARG A 82 -4.95 19.29 5.51
N LEU A 83 -4.19 18.35 6.08
CA LEU A 83 -3.82 18.39 7.50
C LEU A 83 -2.98 19.61 7.83
N ILE A 84 -2.01 19.95 6.96
CA ILE A 84 -1.18 21.15 7.13
C ILE A 84 -2.05 22.41 7.08
N ALA A 85 -2.99 22.49 6.15
CA ALA A 85 -3.89 23.65 6.03
C ALA A 85 -4.83 23.80 7.25
N GLN A 86 -5.28 22.69 7.85
CA GLN A 86 -6.24 22.71 8.96
C GLN A 86 -5.57 22.83 10.34
N SER A 87 -4.41 22.23 10.53
CA SER A 87 -3.79 22.03 11.85
C SER A 87 -2.31 22.42 11.90
N GLY A 88 -1.76 22.92 10.80
CA GLY A 88 -0.37 23.34 10.70
C GLY A 88 0.61 22.18 10.44
N GLN A 89 1.84 22.54 10.12
CA GLN A 89 2.89 21.58 9.78
C GLN A 89 3.30 20.69 10.98
N ASP A 90 3.23 21.21 12.20
CA ASP A 90 3.59 20.44 13.40
C ASP A 90 2.65 19.26 13.63
N ALA A 91 1.34 19.42 13.36
CA ALA A 91 0.38 18.33 13.47
C ALA A 91 0.69 17.19 12.48
N TRP A 92 1.11 17.55 11.26
CA TRP A 92 1.57 16.57 10.27
C TRP A 92 2.83 15.83 10.73
N VAL A 93 3.84 16.54 11.24
CA VAL A 93 5.07 15.93 11.75
C VAL A 93 4.78 15.01 12.94
N GLN A 94 3.87 15.39 13.83
CA GLN A 94 3.45 14.54 14.95
C GLN A 94 2.77 13.26 14.47
N GLU A 95 1.90 13.35 13.47
CA GLU A 95 1.22 12.18 12.89
C GLU A 95 2.23 11.22 12.23
N LEU A 96 3.14 11.75 11.41
CA LEU A 96 4.23 10.97 10.85
C LEU A 96 5.10 10.32 11.93
N THR A 97 5.41 11.05 13.01
CA THR A 97 6.20 10.54 14.12
C THR A 97 5.49 9.41 14.85
N ARG A 98 4.18 9.54 15.08
CA ARG A 98 3.32 8.52 15.71
C ARG A 98 3.30 7.24 14.87
N VAL A 99 3.11 7.40 13.57
CA VAL A 99 3.16 6.30 12.61
C VAL A 99 4.54 5.62 12.64
N ALA A 100 5.63 6.39 12.50
CA ALA A 100 6.98 5.84 12.49
C ALA A 100 7.34 5.14 13.81
N ALA A 101 6.87 5.64 14.95
CA ALA A 101 7.05 5.01 16.25
C ALA A 101 6.37 3.63 16.31
N SER A 102 5.18 3.48 15.71
CA SER A 102 4.49 2.18 15.64
C SER A 102 5.25 1.14 14.81
N LEU A 103 5.90 1.58 13.71
CA LEU A 103 6.78 0.72 12.90
C LEU A 103 8.02 0.32 13.69
N ARG A 104 8.71 1.28 14.33
CA ARG A 104 9.91 1.03 15.13
C ARG A 104 9.67 0.01 16.24
N GLY A 105 8.56 0.13 16.98
CA GLY A 105 8.21 -0.81 18.05
C GLY A 105 8.10 -2.26 17.58
N ARG A 106 7.79 -2.48 16.30
CA ARG A 106 7.77 -3.81 15.68
C ARG A 106 9.16 -4.22 15.16
N LEU A 107 9.88 -3.30 14.51
CA LEU A 107 11.19 -3.56 13.90
C LEU A 107 12.27 -3.95 14.92
N VAL A 108 12.19 -3.43 16.15
CA VAL A 108 13.14 -3.74 17.23
C VAL A 108 12.97 -5.11 17.88
N ARG A 109 11.89 -5.84 17.55
CA ARG A 109 11.72 -7.23 18.02
C ARG A 109 12.73 -8.14 17.32
N GLU A 110 13.12 -9.20 18.01
CA GLU A 110 14.01 -10.22 17.44
C GLU A 110 13.41 -10.86 16.18
N ALA A 111 14.28 -11.29 15.28
CA ALA A 111 13.86 -12.06 14.11
C ALA A 111 13.13 -13.34 14.56
N GLY A 112 12.02 -13.67 13.92
CA GLY A 112 11.10 -14.73 14.36
C GLY A 112 10.01 -14.26 15.34
N GLU A 113 10.10 -13.06 15.91
CA GLU A 113 9.14 -12.55 16.92
C GLU A 113 8.45 -11.23 16.52
N ARG A 114 8.68 -10.73 15.30
CA ARG A 114 8.13 -9.46 14.81
C ARG A 114 6.61 -9.48 14.62
N PHE A 115 6.05 -10.63 14.24
CA PHE A 115 4.63 -10.85 14.03
C PHE A 115 4.19 -12.15 14.69
N ASP A 116 2.89 -12.31 14.87
CA ASP A 116 2.34 -13.56 15.39
C ASP A 116 2.38 -14.66 14.32
N SER A 117 2.42 -15.92 14.74
CA SER A 117 2.20 -17.05 13.83
C SER A 117 0.74 -17.13 13.39
N PRO A 118 0.44 -17.61 12.17
CA PRO A 118 -0.93 -17.76 11.72
C PRO A 118 -1.68 -18.82 12.56
N PRO A 119 -3.02 -18.78 12.59
CA PRO A 119 -3.82 -19.80 13.25
C PRO A 119 -3.49 -21.22 12.78
N ALA A 120 -3.73 -22.22 13.63
CA ALA A 120 -3.41 -23.60 13.30
C ALA A 120 -4.08 -24.06 11.99
N GLY A 121 -3.27 -24.58 11.05
CA GLY A 121 -3.73 -25.04 9.74
C GLY A 121 -3.84 -23.95 8.67
N VAL A 122 -3.66 -22.68 9.03
CA VAL A 122 -3.65 -21.54 8.10
C VAL A 122 -2.22 -21.33 7.57
N ILE A 123 -2.11 -20.93 6.30
CA ILE A 123 -0.83 -20.54 5.70
C ILE A 123 -0.47 -19.13 6.13
N GLY A 124 0.81 -18.82 6.11
CA GLY A 124 1.27 -17.45 6.31
C GLY A 124 2.49 -17.14 5.46
N TYR A 125 3.08 -15.97 5.65
CA TYR A 125 4.29 -15.59 4.94
C TYR A 125 5.54 -16.15 5.61
N ASP A 126 6.52 -16.56 4.80
CA ASP A 126 7.80 -17.08 5.27
C ASP A 126 8.51 -16.08 6.18
N ILE A 127 8.77 -16.49 7.42
CA ILE A 127 9.38 -15.64 8.46
C ILE A 127 10.69 -15.02 8.00
N ALA A 128 11.57 -15.80 7.35
CA ALA A 128 12.89 -15.31 6.96
C ALA A 128 12.79 -14.21 5.91
N GLN A 129 11.89 -14.36 4.92
CA GLN A 129 11.70 -13.32 3.91
C GLN A 129 11.07 -12.05 4.47
N VAL A 130 10.14 -12.17 5.42
CA VAL A 130 9.53 -11.02 6.10
C VAL A 130 10.57 -10.32 6.98
N ASP A 131 11.36 -11.05 7.74
CA ASP A 131 12.41 -10.50 8.59
C ASP A 131 13.50 -9.78 7.78
N ASP A 132 13.92 -10.35 6.64
CA ASP A 132 14.84 -9.69 5.69
C ASP A 132 14.27 -8.37 5.18
N MET A 133 12.96 -8.30 4.93
CA MET A 133 12.28 -7.08 4.54
C MET A 133 12.22 -6.07 5.68
N CYS A 134 11.90 -6.51 6.90
CA CYS A 134 11.92 -5.68 8.10
C CYS A 134 13.32 -5.07 8.33
N GLU A 135 14.39 -5.81 8.11
CA GLU A 135 15.75 -5.29 8.28
C GLU A 135 16.09 -4.19 7.25
N LYS A 136 15.66 -4.36 5.99
CA LYS A 136 15.81 -3.32 4.96
C LYS A 136 15.06 -2.05 5.32
N VAL A 137 13.82 -2.19 5.77
CA VAL A 137 12.99 -1.08 6.24
C VAL A 137 13.63 -0.39 7.45
N ASN A 138 14.15 -1.16 8.41
CA ASN A 138 14.85 -0.62 9.57
C ASN A 138 16.12 0.13 9.17
N SER A 139 16.92 -0.40 8.25
CA SER A 139 18.12 0.24 7.72
C SER A 139 17.80 1.53 6.97
N TYR A 140 16.70 1.57 6.21
CA TYR A 140 16.19 2.80 5.60
C TYR A 140 15.91 3.88 6.66
N PHE A 141 15.15 3.55 7.70
CA PHE A 141 14.75 4.51 8.73
C PHE A 141 15.87 4.94 9.69
N THR A 142 16.85 4.09 9.95
CA THR A 142 17.88 4.33 10.99
C THR A 142 19.25 4.69 10.45
N GLN A 143 19.61 4.15 9.28
CA GLN A 143 20.94 4.29 8.69
C GLN A 143 20.91 5.12 7.40
N GLY A 144 19.73 5.49 6.90
CA GLY A 144 19.58 6.24 5.65
C GLY A 144 19.93 5.43 4.40
N VAL A 145 19.88 4.08 4.48
CA VAL A 145 20.09 3.21 3.33
C VAL A 145 18.96 3.42 2.34
N ALA A 146 19.28 3.81 1.11
CA ALA A 146 18.28 4.10 0.08
C ALA A 146 17.37 2.88 -0.19
N MET A 147 16.06 3.11 -0.18
CA MET A 147 15.03 2.12 -0.48
C MET A 147 13.88 2.83 -1.18
N SER A 148 13.45 2.33 -2.34
CA SER A 148 12.30 2.91 -3.05
C SER A 148 10.99 2.38 -2.48
N VAL A 149 9.96 3.23 -2.38
CA VAL A 149 8.57 2.84 -2.06
C VAL A 149 8.10 1.67 -2.93
N ASP A 150 8.45 1.73 -4.21
CA ASP A 150 8.16 0.74 -5.23
C ASP A 150 8.67 -0.67 -4.92
N GLN A 151 9.80 -0.79 -4.21
CA GLN A 151 10.33 -2.07 -3.76
C GLN A 151 9.45 -2.67 -2.66
N VAL A 152 8.88 -1.82 -1.80
CA VAL A 152 7.95 -2.23 -0.74
C VAL A 152 6.61 -2.63 -1.34
N ARG A 153 6.06 -1.81 -2.24
CA ARG A 153 4.77 -2.07 -2.92
C ARG A 153 4.73 -3.41 -3.65
N ARG A 154 5.86 -3.83 -4.24
CA ARG A 154 5.96 -5.04 -5.08
C ARG A 154 6.59 -6.23 -4.37
N VAL A 155 6.79 -6.16 -3.05
CA VAL A 155 7.35 -7.28 -2.30
C VAL A 155 6.39 -8.47 -2.37
N LEU A 156 6.93 -9.66 -2.60
CA LEU A 156 6.18 -10.92 -2.57
C LEU A 156 6.90 -11.87 -1.61
N PHE A 157 6.14 -12.39 -0.66
CA PHE A 157 6.62 -13.40 0.27
C PHE A 157 6.17 -14.79 -0.18
N LYS A 158 7.05 -15.77 0.00
CA LYS A 158 6.70 -17.19 -0.15
C LYS A 158 5.73 -17.58 0.97
N THR A 159 4.85 -18.51 0.66
CA THR A 159 3.96 -19.09 1.66
C THR A 159 4.69 -20.13 2.51
N ALA A 160 4.40 -20.14 3.80
CA ALA A 160 4.90 -21.06 4.80
C ALA A 160 3.75 -21.51 5.71
N LYS A 161 4.03 -22.43 6.65
CA LYS A 161 3.05 -22.95 7.62
C LYS A 161 3.65 -23.07 9.01
N GLY A 162 2.79 -23.01 10.03
CA GLY A 162 3.15 -23.25 11.42
C GLY A 162 4.20 -22.26 11.91
N ASN A 163 5.20 -22.75 12.66
CA ASN A 163 6.24 -21.94 13.29
C ASN A 163 7.26 -21.31 12.32
N LYS A 164 7.09 -21.51 11.01
CA LYS A 164 7.90 -20.87 9.96
C LYS A 164 7.16 -19.74 9.25
N ALA A 165 5.94 -19.44 9.70
CA ALA A 165 5.06 -18.48 9.07
C ALA A 165 4.68 -17.36 10.03
N TYR A 166 4.60 -16.15 9.48
CA TYR A 166 3.89 -15.03 10.07
C TYR A 166 2.49 -14.91 9.51
N ASP A 167 1.58 -14.40 10.34
CA ASP A 167 0.23 -14.05 9.95
C ASP A 167 0.22 -13.01 8.80
N GLU A 168 -0.46 -13.34 7.69
CA GLU A 168 -0.44 -12.52 6.47
C GLU A 168 -1.07 -11.14 6.72
N ASP A 169 -2.18 -11.09 7.46
CA ASP A 169 -2.90 -9.85 7.75
C ASP A 169 -2.03 -8.87 8.55
N GLN A 170 -1.28 -9.35 9.54
CA GLN A 170 -0.38 -8.48 10.31
C GLN A 170 0.79 -7.96 9.46
N VAL A 171 1.35 -8.80 8.60
CA VAL A 171 2.47 -8.42 7.73
C VAL A 171 1.99 -7.42 6.68
N ASP A 172 0.86 -7.67 6.03
CA ASP A 172 0.30 -6.78 5.02
C ASP A 172 -0.06 -5.41 5.61
N ALA A 173 -0.66 -5.39 6.80
CA ALA A 173 -0.93 -4.13 7.52
C ALA A 173 0.36 -3.37 7.88
N PHE A 174 1.46 -4.07 8.16
CA PHE A 174 2.76 -3.45 8.40
C PHE A 174 3.37 -2.89 7.12
N ILE A 175 3.40 -3.67 6.03
CA ILE A 175 3.89 -3.24 4.72
C ILE A 175 3.11 -2.02 4.23
N ASP A 176 1.78 -2.03 4.38
CA ASP A 176 0.92 -0.90 4.10
C ASP A 176 1.36 0.37 4.84
N ARG A 177 1.69 0.23 6.13
CA ARG A 177 2.09 1.38 6.93
C ARG A 177 3.49 1.88 6.55
N VAL A 178 4.38 0.99 6.13
CA VAL A 178 5.70 1.38 5.60
C VAL A 178 5.54 2.19 4.31
N VAL A 179 4.73 1.72 3.36
CA VAL A 179 4.44 2.45 2.11
C VAL A 179 3.85 3.83 2.40
N GLU A 180 2.90 3.91 3.34
CA GLU A 180 2.29 5.19 3.75
C GLU A 180 3.34 6.20 4.24
N VAL A 181 4.29 5.77 5.09
CA VAL A 181 5.36 6.65 5.58
C VAL A 181 6.27 7.08 4.45
N MET A 182 6.73 6.13 3.62
CA MET A 182 7.70 6.43 2.58
C MET A 182 7.11 7.36 1.51
N ALA A 183 5.88 7.11 1.06
CA ALA A 183 5.17 7.99 0.12
C ALA A 183 4.85 9.39 0.67
N SER A 184 4.98 9.58 1.98
CA SER A 184 4.72 10.84 2.67
C SER A 184 5.97 11.72 2.86
N VAL A 185 7.15 11.12 2.74
CA VAL A 185 8.45 11.79 2.93
C VAL A 185 9.21 12.01 1.62
N ASP A 186 8.94 11.20 0.59
CA ASP A 186 9.43 11.35 -0.78
C ASP A 186 8.75 12.53 -1.53
#